data_AF-A0A0S9SC95-F1
#
_entry.id   AF-A0A0S9SC95-F1
#
_cell.length_a   1.000
_cell.length_b   1.000
_cell.length_c   1.000
_cell.angle_alpha   90.00
_cell.angle_beta   90.00
_cell.angle_gamma   90.00
#
_symmetry.space_group_name_H-M   'P 1'
#
loop_
_entity.id
_entity.type
_entity.pdbx_description
1 polymer ?
#
loop_
_entity_poly.entity_id
_entity_poly.type
_entity_poly.pdbx_seq_one_letter_code
_entity_poly.pdbx_strand_id
1 'polypeptide(L)' 'MRDPFVPAALADRLREKRRKARPRAALAYEPAQPVFAELLDTRGHGTGQFVRLSQGMVEAITRSAREMSDPS' A
#
# COMPACT_ATOMS: atom_id res chain seq x y z
N MET A 1 24.65 19.72 -9.71
CA MET A 1 23.88 19.44 -10.93
C MET A 1 22.40 19.45 -10.57
N ARG A 2 21.57 20.27 -11.22
CA ARG A 2 20.13 20.39 -10.94
C ARG A 2 19.42 19.37 -11.84
N ASP A 3 18.62 18.47 -11.28
CA ASP A 3 17.88 17.49 -12.05
C ASP A 3 16.77 18.21 -12.84
N PRO A 4 16.74 18.14 -14.18
CA PRO A 4 15.75 18.86 -14.99
C PRO A 4 14.32 18.37 -14.78
N PHE A 5 14.11 17.20 -14.18
CA PHE A 5 12.79 16.60 -13.94
C PHE A 5 12.25 16.83 -12.53
N VAL A 6 13.01 17.50 -11.65
CA VAL A 6 12.59 17.79 -10.27
C VAL A 6 12.33 19.29 -10.14
N PRO A 7 11.05 19.72 -9.97
CA PRO A 7 10.74 21.12 -9.72
C PRO A 7 11.53 21.68 -8.54
N ALA A 8 11.97 22.95 -8.62
CA ALA A 8 12.86 23.55 -7.63
C ALA A 8 12.34 23.42 -6.19
N ALA A 9 11.04 23.68 -5.97
CA ALA A 9 10.41 23.55 -4.66
C ALA A 9 10.43 22.11 -4.12
N LEU A 10 10.39 21.10 -4.99
CA LEU A 10 10.50 19.70 -4.60
C LEU A 10 11.95 19.34 -4.25
N ALA A 11 12.92 19.87 -5.00
CA ALA A 11 14.35 19.66 -4.72
C ALA A 11 14.73 20.22 -3.33
N ASP A 12 14.23 21.39 -2.96
CA ASP A 12 14.51 22.01 -1.66
C ASP A 12 13.86 21.22 -0.51
N ARG A 13 12.58 20.81 -0.66
CA ARG A 13 11.91 19.93 0.32
C ARG A 13 12.60 18.57 0.47
N LEU A 14 13.15 18.02 -0.61
CA LEU A 14 13.91 16.76 -0.57
C LEU A 14 15.29 16.91 0.09
N ARG A 15 15.89 18.12 0.05
CA ARG A 15 17.15 18.42 0.75
C ARG A 15 16.95 18.58 2.25
N GLU A 16 15.85 19.19 2.66
CA GLU A 16 15.46 19.31 4.08
C GLU A 16 15.20 17.94 4.73
N LYS A 17 14.70 16.96 3.96
CA LYS A 17 14.53 15.59 4.44
C LYS A 17 15.87 14.88 4.55
N ARG A 18 16.35 14.68 5.79
CA ARG A 18 17.54 13.85 6.09
C ARG A 18 17.39 12.46 5.46
N ARG A 19 18.19 12.18 4.44
CA ARG A 19 18.26 10.86 3.81
C ARG A 19 18.83 9.88 4.83
N LYS A 20 18.03 8.87 5.22
CA LYS A 20 18.53 7.73 5.99
C LYS A 20 19.10 6.72 4.98
N ALA A 21 20.39 6.42 5.08
CA ALA A 21 20.96 5.33 4.31
C ALA A 21 20.21 4.04 4.68
N ARG A 22 19.58 3.42 3.69
CA ARG A 22 18.93 2.11 3.82
C ARG A 22 19.71 1.13 2.96
N PRO A 23 20.02 -0.07 3.48
CA PRO A 23 20.64 -1.11 2.66
C PRO A 23 19.72 -1.44 1.47
N ARG A 24 20.30 -1.69 0.30
CA ARG A 24 19.55 -1.97 -0.94
C ARG A 24 18.57 -3.13 -0.79
N ALA A 25 18.91 -4.13 0.03
CA ALA A 25 18.02 -5.23 0.38
C ALA A 25 16.75 -4.79 1.12
N ALA A 26 16.81 -3.72 1.93
CA ALA A 26 15.63 -3.13 2.57
C ALA A 26 14.79 -2.27 1.61
N LEU A 27 15.25 -2.08 0.37
CA LEU A 27 14.50 -1.46 -0.72
C LEU A 27 13.95 -2.50 -1.70
N ALA A 28 14.25 -3.80 -1.48
CA ALA A 28 13.67 -4.86 -2.27
C ALA A 28 12.18 -4.97 -1.92
N TYR A 29 11.34 -4.51 -2.84
CA TYR A 29 9.91 -4.75 -2.78
C TYR A 29 9.68 -6.20 -3.21
N GLU A 30 9.43 -7.09 -2.25
CA GLU A 30 8.84 -8.39 -2.56
C GLU A 30 7.37 -8.14 -2.92
N PRO A 31 6.96 -8.36 -4.18
CA PRO A 31 5.55 -8.27 -4.53
C PRO A 31 4.81 -9.31 -3.70
N ALA A 32 3.94 -8.83 -2.80
CA ALA A 32 3.08 -9.72 -2.05
C ALA A 32 2.34 -10.64 -3.02
N GLN A 33 2.25 -11.93 -2.68
CA GLN A 33 1.43 -12.86 -3.44
C GLN A 33 0.04 -12.26 -3.63
N PRO A 34 -0.48 -12.24 -4.86
CA PRO A 34 -1.77 -11.61 -5.12
C PRO A 34 -2.85 -12.31 -4.29
N VAL A 35 -3.53 -11.54 -3.45
CA VAL A 35 -4.65 -12.03 -2.67
C VAL A 35 -5.91 -11.93 -3.53
N PHE A 36 -6.63 -13.05 -3.64
CA PHE A 36 -7.93 -13.11 -4.28
C PHE A 36 -9.02 -13.08 -3.23
N ALA A 37 -10.02 -12.23 -3.44
CA ALA A 37 -11.21 -12.17 -2.60
C ALA A 37 -12.43 -12.59 -3.41
N GLU A 38 -13.29 -13.41 -2.81
CA GLU A 38 -14.57 -13.79 -3.39
C GLU A 38 -15.55 -12.61 -3.26
N LEU A 39 -16.27 -12.31 -4.35
CA LEU A 39 -17.37 -11.37 -4.34
C LEU A 39 -18.58 -12.00 -3.66
N LEU A 40 -19.21 -11.24 -2.77
CA LEU A 40 -20.44 -11.65 -2.09
C LEU A 40 -21.66 -11.04 -2.80
N ASP A 41 -22.77 -11.78 -2.83
CA ASP A 41 -24.06 -11.28 -3.28
C ASP A 41 -24.66 -10.29 -2.26
N THR A 42 -25.82 -9.71 -2.57
CA THR A 42 -26.50 -8.75 -1.68
C THR A 42 -26.96 -9.34 -0.35
N ARG A 43 -26.96 -10.68 -0.22
CA ARG A 43 -27.32 -11.43 0.98
C ARG A 43 -26.08 -11.91 1.75
N GLY A 44 -24.88 -11.63 1.24
CA GLY A 44 -23.61 -12.03 1.84
C GLY A 44 -23.12 -13.43 1.47
N HIS A 45 -23.73 -14.10 0.48
CA HIS A 45 -23.26 -15.41 0.01
C HIS A 45 -22.19 -15.27 -1.08
N GLY A 46 -21.25 -16.21 -1.11
CA GLY A 46 -20.24 -16.29 -2.15
C GLY A 46 -20.85 -16.44 -3.55
N THR A 47 -20.39 -15.64 -4.49
CA THR A 47 -20.85 -15.68 -5.90
C THR A 47 -20.01 -16.63 -6.76
N GLY A 48 -18.92 -17.19 -6.22
CA GLY A 48 -17.91 -17.93 -6.97
C GLY A 48 -17.02 -17.07 -7.87
N GLN A 49 -17.23 -15.75 -7.91
CA GLN A 49 -16.38 -14.81 -8.66
C GLN A 49 -15.30 -14.24 -7.76
N PHE A 50 -14.06 -14.18 -8.26
CA PHE A 50 -12.91 -13.68 -7.51
C PHE A 50 -12.32 -12.43 -8.15
N VAL A 51 -11.92 -11.47 -7.32
CA VAL A 51 -11.18 -10.28 -7.75
C VAL A 51 -9.78 -10.28 -7.16
N ARG A 52 -8.79 -9.85 -7.96
CA ARG A 52 -7.43 -9.66 -7.48
C ARG A 52 -7.33 -8.34 -6.75
N LEU A 53 -6.95 -8.38 -5.47
CA LEU A 53 -6.72 -7.18 -4.68
C LEU A 53 -5.28 -6.70 -4.82
N SER A 54 -5.11 -5.37 -4.81
CA SER A 54 -3.78 -4.79 -4.66
C SER A 54 -3.34 -4.89 -3.20
N GLN A 55 -2.03 -4.93 -2.95
CA GLN A 55 -1.47 -4.98 -1.60
C GLN A 55 -1.99 -3.83 -0.71
N GLY A 56 -2.10 -2.61 -1.26
CA GLY A 56 -2.63 -1.46 -0.51
C GLY A 56 -4.09 -1.62 -0.11
N MET A 57 -4.91 -2.30 -0.92
CA MET A 57 -6.30 -2.62 -0.57
C MET A 57 -6.37 -3.66 0.54
N VAL A 58 -5.53 -4.70 0.47
CA VAL A 58 -5.45 -5.74 1.52
C VAL A 58 -5.06 -5.11 2.86
N GLU A 59 -4.07 -4.23 2.86
CA GLU A 59 -3.62 -3.51 4.06
C GLU A 59 -4.70 -2.60 4.63
N ALA A 60 -5.45 -1.88 3.78
CA ALA A 60 -6.54 -1.02 4.21
C ALA A 60 -7.68 -1.83 4.85
N ILE A 61 -8.12 -2.92 4.22
CA ILE A 61 -9.17 -3.81 4.75
C ILE A 61 -8.74 -4.39 6.09
N THR A 62 -7.51 -4.91 6.18
CA THR A 62 -6.98 -5.52 7.41
C THR A 62 -6.90 -4.51 8.55
N ARG A 63 -6.54 -3.24 8.25
CA ARG A 63 -6.53 -2.16 9.24
C ARG A 63 -7.94 -1.83 9.72
N SER A 64 -8.89 -1.62 8.81
CA SER A 64 -10.28 -1.31 9.18
C SER A 64 -10.93 -2.44 9.97
N ALA A 65 -10.66 -3.70 9.62
CA ALA A 65 -11.15 -4.85 10.38
C ALA A 65 -10.62 -4.85 11.82
N ARG A 66 -9.34 -4.50 12.04
CA ARG A 66 -8.76 -4.36 13.39
C ARG A 66 -9.41 -3.23 14.18
N GLU A 67 -9.61 -2.07 13.56
CA GLU A 67 -10.27 -0.91 14.18
C GLU A 67 -11.73 -1.22 14.56
N MET A 68 -12.44 -2.05 13.79
CA MET A 68 -13.79 -2.49 14.11
C MET A 68 -13.85 -3.57 15.21
N SER A 69 -12.78 -4.35 15.38
CA SER A 69 -12.70 -5.42 16.38
C SER A 69 -12.21 -4.97 17.76
N ASP A 70 -11.70 -3.73 17.89
CA ASP A 70 -11.34 -3.11 19.17
C ASP A 70 -12.36 -2.00 19.50
N PRO A 71 -13.49 -2.32 20.17
CA PRO A 71 -14.38 -1.31 20.69
C PRO A 71 -13.78 -0.78 22.00
N SER A 72 -13.16 0.40 21.95
CA SER A 72 -12.93 1.21 23.15
C SER A 72 -14.24 1.79 23.69
#